data_AF-A0A401FSG2-F1
#
_entry.id   AF-A0A401FSG2-F1
#
_cell.length_a   1.000
_cell.length_b   1.000
_cell.length_c   1.000
_cell.angle_alpha   90.00
_cell.angle_beta   90.00
_cell.angle_gamma   90.00
#
_symmetry.space_group_name_H-M   'P 1'
#
loop_
_entity.id
_entity.type
_entity.pdbx_description
1 polymer ?
#
loop_
_entity_poly.entity_id
_entity_poly.type
_entity_poly.pdbx_seq_one_letter_code
_entity_poly.pdbx_strand_id
1 'polypeptide(L)'
;MQIVTTHRNTDFDALASVIATTLIYPDIVPVISKNVNPNVRAFLSIHKDIFNICTPDEIDPDKVRRLIVVDVNKWNRLDGMKPLKRREDLEIFLWDHHPDKGDIRANRECHEAMGANITLMVRELKKRRISLTPVQATLFLAGLHEDTGNLMFPSTQPEDAHTAAYLMEQNADLNVLGSLLRPAYGEQQKNVLSEMLKAGKRARLNGHKISFHKISIEQHVNSLSVVVHMCREILNVDAVFGIFTGKKRGKVIVIGRSNTEGLNIGTIMRSLGGGGHPGAGSALLNFVNPDAVEEMITELIMGNQQASVQISDLMSFPVFSVTSDTPMQEVGELLREKGCTGFPVVDGDRLVGVISRRDFRKIRKASANKAPVKAFMAREVQTIRPGSSPMEAARIMVRHDIGRLPVVEDGKIIGIVTRSDTMLYFYDLLPD
;
A
#
# COMPACT_ATOMS: atom_id res chain seq x y z
N MET A 1 -3.86 -41.24 12.87
CA MET A 1 -4.94 -40.37 12.36
C MET A 1 -4.40 -39.41 11.33
N GLN A 2 -5.27 -38.93 10.46
CA GLN A 2 -4.99 -37.88 9.48
C GLN A 2 -5.79 -36.65 9.90
N ILE A 3 -5.16 -35.48 9.90
CA ILE A 3 -5.86 -34.23 10.22
C ILE A 3 -5.63 -33.20 9.12
N VAL A 4 -6.61 -32.33 8.91
CA VAL A 4 -6.45 -31.11 8.12
C VAL A 4 -6.61 -29.90 9.04
N THR A 5 -5.77 -28.89 8.85
CA THR A 5 -5.86 -27.65 9.61
C THR A 5 -5.42 -26.45 8.78
N THR A 6 -5.63 -25.26 9.33
CA THR A 6 -5.42 -23.97 8.68
C THR A 6 -4.94 -22.93 9.69
N HIS A 7 -4.85 -21.67 9.30
CA HIS A 7 -4.38 -20.61 10.18
C HIS A 7 -5.37 -20.26 11.31
N ARG A 8 -4.81 -19.66 12.36
CA ARG A 8 -5.55 -18.95 13.41
C ARG A 8 -6.42 -17.84 12.82
N ASN A 9 -7.56 -17.55 13.43
CA ASN A 9 -8.59 -16.66 12.88
C ASN A 9 -9.10 -17.13 11.52
N THR A 10 -9.64 -18.35 11.48
CA THR A 10 -10.17 -18.99 10.27
C THR A 10 -11.27 -18.12 9.63
N ASP A 11 -11.06 -17.77 8.36
CA ASP A 11 -12.03 -17.13 7.44
C ASP A 11 -12.74 -18.18 6.57
N PHE A 12 -13.56 -17.76 5.60
CA PHE A 12 -14.28 -18.70 4.75
C PHE A 12 -13.38 -19.45 3.77
N ASP A 13 -12.29 -18.86 3.26
CA ASP A 13 -11.41 -19.60 2.35
C ASP A 13 -10.70 -20.73 3.10
N ALA A 14 -10.18 -20.43 4.29
CA ALA A 14 -9.62 -21.41 5.19
C ALA A 14 -10.63 -22.51 5.59
N LEU A 15 -11.86 -22.14 5.98
CA LEU A 15 -12.90 -23.11 6.33
C LEU A 15 -13.31 -23.96 5.11
N ALA A 16 -13.56 -23.32 3.97
CA ALA A 16 -13.94 -23.99 2.73
C ALA A 16 -12.86 -24.99 2.31
N SER A 17 -11.59 -24.59 2.39
CA SER A 17 -10.45 -25.42 2.07
C SER A 17 -10.32 -26.63 3.02
N VAL A 18 -10.56 -26.42 4.33
CA VAL A 18 -10.62 -27.52 5.31
C VAL A 18 -11.69 -28.53 4.92
N ILE A 19 -12.90 -28.08 4.57
CA ILE A 19 -13.99 -28.96 4.16
C ILE A 19 -13.75 -29.61 2.80
N ALA A 20 -13.20 -28.90 1.82
CA ALA A 20 -12.80 -29.48 0.54
C ALA A 20 -11.77 -30.60 0.74
N THR A 21 -10.88 -30.46 1.72
CA THR A 21 -9.90 -31.49 2.06
C THR A 21 -10.57 -32.78 2.56
N THR A 22 -11.67 -32.69 3.32
CA THR A 22 -12.39 -33.88 3.80
C THR A 22 -13.03 -34.68 2.66
N LEU A 23 -13.31 -34.02 1.54
CA LEU A 23 -13.81 -34.66 0.32
C LEU A 23 -12.66 -35.28 -0.51
N ILE A 24 -11.51 -34.60 -0.58
CA ILE A 24 -10.35 -35.05 -1.36
C ILE A 24 -9.63 -36.21 -0.67
N TYR A 25 -9.55 -36.19 0.66
CA TYR A 25 -8.82 -37.16 1.47
C TYR A 25 -9.79 -37.86 2.45
N PRO A 26 -10.16 -39.12 2.18
CA PRO A 26 -11.00 -39.90 3.09
C PRO A 26 -10.40 -40.05 4.49
N ASP A 27 -11.26 -40.18 5.51
CA ASP A 27 -10.92 -40.41 6.92
C ASP A 27 -10.05 -39.30 7.56
N ILE A 28 -10.07 -38.10 6.99
CA ILE A 28 -9.38 -36.95 7.57
C ILE A 28 -10.27 -36.22 8.58
N VAL A 29 -9.67 -35.82 9.71
CA VAL A 29 -10.36 -35.06 10.75
C VAL A 29 -10.15 -33.56 10.48
N PRO A 30 -11.21 -32.76 10.26
CA PRO A 30 -11.09 -31.32 10.09
C PRO A 30 -10.87 -30.63 11.44
N VAL A 31 -9.78 -29.87 11.56
CA VAL A 31 -9.37 -29.21 12.79
C VAL A 31 -9.18 -27.72 12.55
N ILE A 32 -10.01 -26.89 13.19
CA ILE A 32 -9.91 -25.42 13.08
C ILE A 32 -9.70 -24.77 14.45
N SER A 33 -9.09 -23.60 14.43
CA SER A 33 -8.88 -22.75 15.60
C SER A 33 -10.19 -22.42 16.32
N LYS A 34 -10.17 -22.31 17.64
CA LYS A 34 -11.32 -21.79 18.43
C LYS A 34 -11.64 -20.34 18.07
N ASN A 35 -10.62 -19.59 17.65
CA ASN A 35 -10.77 -18.24 17.13
C ASN A 35 -11.03 -18.32 15.62
N VAL A 36 -12.28 -18.04 15.24
CA VAL A 36 -12.76 -17.92 13.85
C VAL A 36 -13.34 -16.53 13.63
N ASN A 37 -13.35 -16.07 12.37
CA ASN A 37 -13.94 -14.80 11.99
C ASN A 37 -15.45 -14.76 12.32
N PRO A 38 -16.03 -13.57 12.60
CA PRO A 38 -17.43 -13.47 13.03
C PRO A 38 -18.45 -14.03 12.02
N ASN A 39 -18.21 -13.83 10.73
CA ASN A 39 -19.03 -14.36 9.63
C ASN A 39 -18.98 -15.90 9.57
N VAL A 40 -17.78 -16.48 9.71
CA VAL A 40 -17.58 -17.93 9.82
C VAL A 40 -18.27 -18.48 11.06
N ARG A 41 -18.16 -17.79 12.20
CA ARG A 41 -18.86 -18.17 13.44
C ARG A 41 -20.37 -18.23 13.26
N ALA A 42 -20.94 -17.22 12.59
CA ALA A 42 -22.36 -17.17 12.29
C ALA A 42 -22.77 -18.35 11.40
N PHE A 43 -22.00 -18.64 10.36
CA PHE A 43 -22.22 -19.79 9.50
C PHE A 43 -22.17 -21.12 10.27
N LEU A 44 -21.12 -21.33 11.07
CA LEU A 44 -20.95 -22.55 11.86
C LEU A 44 -22.03 -22.70 12.93
N SER A 45 -22.56 -21.62 13.49
CA SER A 45 -23.63 -21.71 14.50
C SER A 45 -24.91 -22.38 13.97
N ILE A 46 -25.12 -22.35 12.65
CA ILE A 46 -26.27 -22.94 11.96
C ILE A 46 -25.91 -24.31 11.38
N HIS A 47 -24.66 -24.53 11.00
CA HIS A 47 -24.23 -25.71 10.21
C HIS A 47 -23.19 -26.60 10.93
N LYS A 48 -22.94 -26.41 12.23
CA LYS A 48 -21.85 -27.10 12.95
C LYS A 48 -21.92 -28.61 12.81
N ASP A 49 -23.13 -29.17 12.91
CA ASP A 49 -23.38 -30.61 12.89
C ASP A 49 -23.19 -31.23 11.51
N ILE A 50 -23.06 -30.41 10.45
CA ILE A 50 -22.87 -30.88 9.08
C ILE A 50 -21.40 -31.22 8.82
N PHE A 51 -20.46 -30.52 9.48
CA PHE A 51 -19.05 -30.54 9.10
C PHE A 51 -18.13 -31.31 10.06
N ASN A 52 -18.64 -31.82 11.19
CA ASN A 52 -17.89 -32.64 12.16
C ASN A 52 -16.51 -32.07 12.53
N ILE A 53 -16.46 -30.75 12.76
CA ILE A 53 -15.22 -30.01 13.01
C ILE A 53 -14.74 -30.19 14.45
N CYS A 54 -13.46 -30.53 14.60
CA CYS A 54 -12.75 -30.58 15.87
C CYS A 54 -11.93 -29.31 16.14
N THR A 55 -11.60 -29.11 17.41
CA THR A 55 -10.65 -28.09 17.87
C THR A 55 -9.29 -28.72 18.18
N PRO A 56 -8.18 -27.95 18.19
CA PRO A 56 -6.85 -28.51 18.42
C PRO A 56 -6.71 -29.27 19.74
N ASP A 57 -7.44 -28.84 20.78
CA ASP A 57 -7.40 -29.47 22.11
C ASP A 57 -8.04 -30.88 22.14
N GLU A 58 -8.81 -31.24 21.13
CA GLU A 58 -9.44 -32.56 20.98
C GLU A 58 -8.53 -33.56 20.25
N ILE A 59 -7.38 -33.09 19.74
CA ILE A 59 -6.46 -33.89 18.94
C ILE A 59 -5.27 -34.33 19.79
N ASP A 60 -5.04 -35.63 19.80
CA ASP A 60 -3.85 -36.26 20.38
C ASP A 60 -2.69 -36.17 19.38
N PRO A 61 -1.67 -35.31 19.61
CA PRO A 61 -0.62 -35.06 18.63
C PRO A 61 0.22 -36.30 18.31
N ASP A 62 0.32 -37.25 19.24
CA ASP A 62 1.14 -38.46 19.07
C ASP A 62 0.50 -39.43 18.07
N LYS A 63 -0.82 -39.41 17.95
CA LYS A 63 -1.58 -40.24 17.00
C LYS A 63 -1.57 -39.68 15.58
N VAL A 64 -1.16 -38.43 15.36
CA VAL A 64 -1.14 -37.81 14.03
C VAL A 64 -0.02 -38.42 13.19
N ARG A 65 -0.37 -38.97 12.02
CA ARG A 65 0.57 -39.54 11.04
C ARG A 65 0.64 -38.75 9.75
N ARG A 66 -0.45 -38.04 9.41
CA ARG A 66 -0.53 -37.12 8.28
C ARG A 66 -1.17 -35.82 8.71
N LEU A 67 -0.53 -34.72 8.32
CA LEU A 67 -1.02 -33.35 8.51
C LEU A 67 -1.21 -32.72 7.14
N ILE A 68 -2.45 -32.33 6.81
CA ILE A 68 -2.73 -31.49 5.65
C ILE A 68 -2.89 -30.06 6.14
N VAL A 69 -2.14 -29.14 5.56
CA VAL A 69 -2.21 -27.72 5.86
C VAL A 69 -2.79 -27.01 4.66
N VAL A 70 -3.84 -26.21 4.88
CA VAL A 70 -4.52 -25.48 3.83
C VAL A 70 -4.53 -23.98 4.11
N ASP A 71 -4.37 -23.18 3.07
CA ASP A 71 -4.46 -21.72 3.08
C ASP A 71 -3.43 -21.03 4.00
N VAL A 72 -2.31 -21.72 4.26
CA VAL A 72 -1.22 -21.18 5.06
C VAL A 72 0.05 -22.02 4.92
N ASN A 73 1.19 -21.36 4.81
CA ASN A 73 2.50 -22.03 4.73
C ASN A 73 3.44 -21.75 5.91
N LYS A 74 2.97 -21.11 6.98
CA LYS A 74 3.77 -20.77 8.18
C LYS A 74 3.28 -21.48 9.45
N TRP A 75 4.16 -22.22 10.12
CA TRP A 75 3.90 -22.93 11.38
C TRP A 75 3.39 -22.01 12.48
N ASN A 76 3.90 -20.79 12.56
CA ASN A 76 3.47 -19.86 13.60
C ASN A 76 1.99 -19.51 13.45
N ARG A 77 1.39 -19.60 12.25
CA ARG A 77 -0.03 -19.32 12.03
C ARG A 77 -0.93 -20.49 12.41
N LEU A 78 -0.42 -21.71 12.58
CA LEU A 78 -1.22 -22.88 12.96
C LEU A 78 -1.53 -22.88 14.47
N ASP A 79 -2.81 -22.90 14.81
CA ASP A 79 -3.25 -22.92 16.22
C ASP A 79 -3.17 -24.33 16.81
N GLY A 80 -2.59 -24.48 18.00
CA GLY A 80 -2.43 -25.77 18.68
C GLY A 80 -1.47 -26.79 18.04
N MET A 81 -0.90 -26.53 16.86
CA MET A 81 -0.10 -27.53 16.11
C MET A 81 1.41 -27.51 16.41
N LYS A 82 1.88 -26.70 17.36
CA LYS A 82 3.31 -26.62 17.73
C LYS A 82 3.96 -27.98 18.04
N PRO A 83 3.31 -28.94 18.71
CA PRO A 83 3.90 -30.25 18.99
C PRO A 83 4.26 -31.04 17.72
N LEU A 84 3.52 -30.83 16.63
CA LEU A 84 3.73 -31.52 15.35
C LEU A 84 4.95 -30.99 14.58
N LYS A 85 5.40 -29.76 14.85
CA LYS A 85 6.49 -29.09 14.10
C LYS A 85 7.81 -29.85 14.11
N ARG A 86 8.11 -30.60 15.17
CA ARG A 86 9.40 -31.28 15.37
C ARG A 86 9.36 -32.77 15.02
N ARG A 87 8.21 -33.27 14.55
CA ARG A 87 8.05 -34.68 14.22
C ARG A 87 8.60 -34.97 12.82
N GLU A 88 9.61 -35.83 12.75
CA GLU A 88 10.21 -36.28 11.48
C GLU A 88 9.42 -37.40 10.81
N ASP A 89 8.56 -38.09 11.57
CA ASP A 89 7.72 -39.20 11.11
C ASP A 89 6.33 -38.75 10.62
N LEU A 90 6.13 -37.44 10.48
CA LEU A 90 4.88 -36.82 10.06
C LEU A 90 4.89 -36.57 8.54
N GLU A 91 3.91 -37.13 7.82
CA GLU A 91 3.70 -36.80 6.41
C GLU A 91 2.89 -35.48 6.31
N ILE A 92 3.46 -34.46 5.68
CA ILE A 92 2.85 -33.14 5.54
C ILE A 92 2.47 -32.87 4.09
N PHE A 93 1.20 -32.58 3.84
CA PHE A 93 0.73 -32.05 2.56
C PHE A 93 0.33 -30.58 2.71
N LEU A 94 0.70 -29.75 1.75
CA LEU A 94 0.42 -28.31 1.76
C LEU A 94 -0.43 -27.92 0.55
N TRP A 95 -1.50 -27.17 0.79
CA TRP A 95 -2.28 -26.45 -0.22
C TRP A 95 -2.24 -24.98 0.14
N ASP A 96 -1.68 -24.14 -0.73
CA ASP A 96 -1.59 -22.71 -0.46
C ASP A 96 -1.57 -21.89 -1.74
N HIS A 97 -2.15 -20.69 -1.69
CA HIS A 97 -2.20 -19.75 -2.82
C HIS A 97 -1.31 -18.51 -2.63
N HIS A 98 -0.77 -18.29 -1.43
CA HIS A 98 0.03 -17.10 -1.10
C HIS A 98 1.38 -17.10 -1.85
N PRO A 99 1.81 -16.02 -2.52
CA PRO A 99 3.05 -16.06 -3.32
C PRO A 99 4.35 -16.23 -2.51
N ASP A 100 4.31 -15.93 -1.21
CA ASP A 100 5.47 -16.00 -0.34
C ASP A 100 5.84 -17.44 0.03
N LYS A 101 7.14 -17.74 0.15
CA LYS A 101 7.59 -19.01 0.71
C LYS A 101 7.41 -19.05 2.24
N GLY A 102 6.90 -20.18 2.72
CA GLY A 102 6.67 -20.45 4.14
C GLY A 102 7.80 -21.18 4.86
N ASP A 103 7.61 -21.49 6.16
CA ASP A 103 8.53 -22.28 6.99
C ASP A 103 8.08 -23.74 7.20
N ILE A 104 6.97 -24.16 6.57
CA ILE A 104 6.50 -25.54 6.56
C ILE A 104 7.22 -26.31 5.45
N ARG A 105 7.90 -27.41 5.81
CA ARG A 105 8.52 -28.33 4.85
C ARG A 105 7.55 -29.47 4.55
N ALA A 106 6.88 -29.39 3.40
CA ALA A 106 5.88 -30.40 3.01
C ALA A 106 6.51 -31.54 2.19
N ASN A 107 5.98 -32.75 2.35
CA ASN A 107 6.31 -33.89 1.49
C ASN A 107 5.64 -33.77 0.12
N ARG A 108 4.48 -33.11 0.06
CA ARG A 108 3.76 -32.76 -1.17
C ARG A 108 3.19 -31.36 -1.02
N GLU A 109 3.28 -30.56 -2.08
CA GLU A 109 2.72 -29.21 -2.10
C GLU A 109 1.92 -28.98 -3.39
N CYS A 110 0.75 -28.36 -3.25
CA CYS A 110 0.06 -27.66 -4.31
C CYS A 110 0.10 -26.19 -3.96
N HIS A 111 1.09 -25.50 -4.53
CA HIS A 111 1.38 -24.10 -4.24
C HIS A 111 1.37 -23.30 -5.54
N GLU A 112 0.32 -22.53 -5.76
CA GLU A 112 0.11 -21.78 -7.00
C GLU A 112 -0.63 -20.47 -6.70
N ALA A 113 -0.15 -19.36 -7.25
CA ALA A 113 -0.76 -18.05 -7.05
C ALA A 113 -2.16 -18.02 -7.67
N MET A 114 -3.19 -17.94 -6.83
CA MET A 114 -4.62 -17.87 -7.21
C MET A 114 -5.34 -16.82 -6.38
N GLY A 115 -6.54 -16.41 -6.79
CA GLY A 115 -7.35 -15.48 -6.02
C GLY A 115 -7.78 -16.04 -4.67
N ALA A 116 -8.02 -17.35 -4.58
CA ALA A 116 -8.35 -18.06 -3.34
C ALA A 116 -7.76 -19.50 -3.35
N ASN A 117 -7.43 -20.05 -2.18
CA ASN A 117 -6.96 -21.43 -2.04
C ASN A 117 -8.06 -22.45 -2.41
N ILE A 118 -9.33 -22.16 -2.12
CA ILE A 118 -10.45 -23.04 -2.50
C ILE A 118 -10.53 -23.29 -4.01
N THR A 119 -10.05 -22.36 -4.85
CA THR A 119 -9.97 -22.53 -6.30
C THR A 119 -9.10 -23.73 -6.68
N LEU A 120 -7.92 -23.86 -6.06
CA LEU A 120 -7.01 -24.99 -6.26
C LEU A 120 -7.68 -26.31 -5.85
N MET A 121 -8.42 -26.29 -4.75
CA MET A 121 -9.07 -27.49 -4.23
C MET A 121 -10.27 -27.89 -5.09
N VAL A 122 -11.06 -26.95 -5.60
CA VAL A 122 -12.16 -27.22 -6.53
C VAL A 122 -11.64 -27.76 -7.86
N ARG A 123 -10.50 -27.28 -8.35
CA ARG A 123 -9.80 -27.86 -9.50
C ARG A 123 -9.52 -29.35 -9.28
N GLU A 124 -9.03 -29.72 -8.10
CA GLU A 124 -8.76 -31.13 -7.75
C GLU A 124 -10.05 -31.95 -7.57
N LEU A 125 -11.09 -31.40 -6.93
CA LEU A 125 -12.41 -32.03 -6.79
C LEU A 125 -13.01 -32.37 -8.17
N LYS A 126 -12.94 -31.43 -9.12
CA LYS A 126 -13.37 -31.62 -10.52
C LYS A 126 -12.57 -32.71 -11.20
N LYS A 127 -11.24 -32.69 -11.06
CA LYS A 127 -10.35 -33.72 -11.63
C LYS A 127 -10.69 -35.12 -11.11
N ARG A 128 -11.08 -35.23 -9.84
CA ARG A 128 -11.50 -36.49 -9.20
C ARG A 128 -12.97 -36.84 -9.40
N ARG A 129 -13.75 -35.98 -10.06
CA ARG A 129 -15.20 -36.13 -10.27
C ARG A 129 -15.97 -36.32 -8.96
N ILE A 130 -15.58 -35.61 -7.92
CA ILE A 130 -16.27 -35.61 -6.63
C ILE A 130 -17.46 -34.64 -6.71
N SER A 131 -18.66 -35.14 -6.41
CA SER A 131 -19.89 -34.32 -6.39
C SER A 131 -19.99 -33.48 -5.12
N LEU A 132 -20.54 -32.28 -5.25
CA LEU A 132 -20.76 -31.36 -4.13
C LEU A 132 -22.24 -31.32 -3.76
N THR A 133 -22.52 -31.19 -2.46
CA THR A 133 -23.85 -30.80 -2.00
C THR A 133 -24.05 -29.28 -2.18
N PRO A 134 -25.29 -28.78 -2.29
CA PRO A 134 -25.55 -27.34 -2.38
C PRO A 134 -24.94 -26.54 -1.23
N VAL A 135 -24.93 -27.09 0.00
CA VAL A 135 -24.33 -26.43 1.17
C VAL A 135 -22.81 -26.34 1.04
N GLN A 136 -22.14 -27.40 0.54
CA GLN A 136 -20.69 -27.36 0.27
C GLN A 136 -20.36 -26.38 -0.84
N ALA A 137 -21.13 -26.40 -1.93
CA ALA A 137 -20.97 -25.45 -3.03
C ALA A 137 -21.12 -24.00 -2.57
N THR A 138 -22.10 -23.74 -1.69
CA THR A 138 -22.32 -22.42 -1.08
C THR A 138 -21.15 -21.99 -0.20
N LEU A 139 -20.64 -22.89 0.66
CA LEU A 139 -19.48 -22.62 1.50
C LEU A 139 -18.23 -22.32 0.65
N PHE A 140 -17.98 -23.12 -0.39
CA PHE A 140 -16.81 -22.94 -1.25
C PHE A 140 -16.90 -21.64 -2.04
N LEU A 141 -18.11 -21.24 -2.44
CA LEU A 141 -18.35 -19.98 -3.11
C LEU A 141 -18.16 -18.80 -2.15
N ALA A 142 -18.50 -18.96 -0.87
CA ALA A 142 -18.22 -17.97 0.17
C ALA A 142 -16.72 -17.76 0.38
N GLY A 143 -15.94 -18.84 0.47
CA GLY A 143 -14.48 -18.74 0.57
C GLY A 143 -13.86 -18.03 -0.63
N LEU A 144 -14.27 -18.43 -1.84
CA LEU A 144 -13.80 -17.81 -3.08
C LEU A 144 -14.09 -16.31 -3.12
N HIS A 145 -15.31 -15.90 -2.78
CA HIS A 145 -15.70 -14.49 -2.85
C HIS A 145 -15.12 -13.63 -1.73
N GLU A 146 -14.84 -14.19 -0.54
CA GLU A 146 -14.16 -13.45 0.53
C GLU A 146 -12.75 -13.03 0.07
N ASP A 147 -11.99 -13.98 -0.49
CA ASP A 147 -10.58 -13.76 -0.86
C ASP A 147 -10.38 -13.04 -2.20
N THR A 148 -11.38 -13.10 -3.09
CA THR A 148 -11.36 -12.37 -4.36
C THR A 148 -12.11 -11.03 -4.30
N GLY A 149 -12.69 -10.67 -3.15
CA GLY A 149 -13.49 -9.45 -3.01
C GLY A 149 -14.71 -9.44 -3.94
N ASN A 150 -15.40 -10.57 -4.05
CA ASN A 150 -16.42 -10.84 -5.07
C ASN A 150 -15.87 -10.75 -6.50
N LEU A 151 -14.70 -11.34 -6.76
CA LEU A 151 -13.99 -11.32 -8.06
C LEU A 151 -13.52 -9.93 -8.52
N MET A 152 -13.43 -8.96 -7.60
CA MET A 152 -13.06 -7.58 -7.92
C MET A 152 -11.62 -7.23 -7.55
N PHE A 153 -10.94 -8.06 -6.74
CA PHE A 153 -9.56 -7.79 -6.34
C PHE A 153 -8.59 -8.07 -7.50
N PRO A 154 -7.50 -7.28 -7.65
CA PRO A 154 -6.51 -7.49 -8.72
C PRO A 154 -5.78 -8.84 -8.69
N SER A 155 -5.80 -9.53 -7.55
CA SER A 155 -5.25 -10.89 -7.39
C SER A 155 -6.11 -11.97 -8.05
N THR A 156 -7.38 -11.68 -8.34
CA THR A 156 -8.34 -12.61 -8.96
C THR A 156 -7.84 -13.09 -10.32
N GLN A 157 -7.86 -14.40 -10.53
CA GLN A 157 -7.46 -15.08 -11.76
C GLN A 157 -8.68 -15.53 -12.58
N PRO A 158 -8.52 -15.80 -13.89
CA PRO A 158 -9.62 -16.32 -14.72
C PRO A 158 -10.22 -17.62 -14.17
N GLU A 159 -9.41 -18.45 -13.52
CA GLU A 159 -9.88 -19.70 -12.95
C GLU A 159 -10.77 -19.51 -11.71
N ASP A 160 -10.59 -18.44 -10.95
CA ASP A 160 -11.50 -18.08 -9.86
C ASP A 160 -12.91 -17.84 -10.42
N ALA A 161 -13.02 -17.11 -11.54
CA ALA A 161 -14.31 -16.89 -12.20
C ALA A 161 -14.93 -18.20 -12.74
N HIS A 162 -14.14 -19.09 -13.32
CA HIS A 162 -14.61 -20.41 -13.74
C HIS A 162 -15.03 -21.29 -12.56
N THR A 163 -14.36 -21.17 -11.42
CA THR A 163 -14.69 -21.87 -10.19
C THR A 163 -16.01 -21.35 -9.62
N ALA A 164 -16.22 -20.03 -9.60
CA ALA A 164 -17.50 -19.44 -9.20
C ALA A 164 -18.66 -19.97 -10.06
N ALA A 165 -18.49 -19.97 -11.39
CA ALA A 165 -19.50 -20.50 -12.32
C ALA A 165 -19.80 -21.98 -12.03
N TYR A 166 -18.77 -22.80 -11.84
CA TYR A 166 -18.94 -24.22 -11.51
C TYR A 166 -19.68 -24.43 -10.18
N LEU A 167 -19.35 -23.66 -9.14
CA LEU A 167 -20.03 -23.77 -7.85
C LEU A 167 -21.51 -23.37 -7.94
N MET A 168 -21.83 -22.38 -8.77
CA MET A 168 -23.22 -22.02 -9.09
C MET A 168 -23.93 -23.16 -9.84
N GLU A 169 -23.27 -23.84 -10.79
CA GLU A 169 -23.82 -25.05 -11.43
C GLU A 169 -24.08 -26.18 -10.41
N GLN A 170 -23.32 -26.24 -9.32
CA GLN A 170 -23.57 -27.17 -8.19
C GLN A 170 -24.65 -26.67 -7.22
N ASN A 171 -25.46 -25.69 -7.61
CA ASN A 171 -26.55 -25.10 -6.82
C ASN A 171 -26.08 -24.39 -5.54
N ALA A 172 -24.94 -23.68 -5.59
CA ALA A 172 -24.58 -22.74 -4.53
C ALA A 172 -25.66 -21.65 -4.37
N ASP A 173 -26.07 -21.38 -3.12
CA ASP A 173 -27.14 -20.42 -2.81
C ASP A 173 -26.60 -18.99 -2.63
N LEU A 174 -26.88 -18.14 -3.63
CA LEU A 174 -26.45 -16.74 -3.63
C LEU A 174 -27.16 -15.88 -2.56
N ASN A 175 -28.35 -16.26 -2.09
CA ASN A 175 -29.04 -15.52 -1.03
C ASN A 175 -28.34 -15.76 0.30
N VAL A 176 -28.02 -17.03 0.59
CA VAL A 176 -27.22 -17.40 1.76
C VAL A 176 -25.87 -16.72 1.70
N LEU A 177 -25.16 -16.82 0.58
CA LEU A 177 -23.89 -16.14 0.34
C LEU A 177 -23.97 -14.64 0.63
N GLY A 178 -24.98 -13.96 0.09
CA GLY A 178 -25.22 -12.53 0.29
C GLY A 178 -25.42 -12.15 1.76
N SER A 179 -26.00 -13.04 2.57
CA SER A 179 -26.14 -12.85 4.02
C SER A 179 -24.84 -13.11 4.80
N LEU A 180 -23.98 -14.00 4.33
CA LEU A 180 -22.73 -14.39 4.99
C LEU A 180 -21.59 -13.40 4.73
N LEU A 181 -21.47 -12.92 3.49
CA LEU A 181 -20.42 -11.98 3.07
C LEU A 181 -20.75 -10.52 3.38
N ARG A 182 -22.00 -10.20 3.68
CA ARG A 182 -22.40 -8.89 4.18
C ARG A 182 -22.63 -9.01 5.68
N PRO A 183 -21.64 -8.70 6.54
CA PRO A 183 -21.92 -8.60 7.96
C PRO A 183 -23.12 -7.69 8.14
N ALA A 184 -24.18 -8.18 8.79
CA ALA A 184 -25.30 -7.34 9.16
C ALA A 184 -24.73 -6.16 9.96
N TYR A 185 -24.91 -4.94 9.44
CA TYR A 185 -24.51 -3.74 10.17
C TYR A 185 -25.31 -3.73 11.46
N GLY A 186 -24.63 -3.90 12.60
CA GLY A 186 -25.29 -3.76 13.89
C GLY A 186 -25.88 -2.36 14.00
N GLU A 187 -26.91 -2.21 14.85
CA GLU A 187 -27.56 -0.92 15.09
C GLU A 187 -26.54 0.17 15.47
N GLN A 188 -25.49 -0.19 16.21
CA GLN A 188 -24.40 0.72 16.55
C GLN A 188 -23.63 1.23 15.32
N GLN A 189 -23.27 0.37 14.37
CA GLN A 189 -22.60 0.78 13.13
C GLN A 189 -23.51 1.65 12.26
N LYS A 190 -24.79 1.30 12.15
CA LYS A 190 -25.78 2.11 11.42
C LYS A 190 -25.93 3.51 12.03
N ASN A 191 -25.98 3.61 13.35
CA ASN A 191 -26.07 4.88 14.06
C ASN A 191 -24.84 5.75 13.81
N VAL A 192 -23.64 5.18 13.92
CA VAL A 192 -22.39 5.91 13.62
C VAL A 192 -22.35 6.35 12.15
N LEU A 193 -22.74 5.48 11.21
CA LEU A 193 -22.79 5.85 9.80
C LEU A 193 -23.76 6.99 9.53
N SER A 194 -24.97 6.93 10.10
CA SER A 194 -25.99 7.97 9.98
C SER A 194 -25.45 9.32 10.47
N GLU A 195 -24.77 9.34 11.61
CA GLU A 195 -24.13 10.54 12.14
C GLU A 195 -22.98 11.03 11.26
N MET A 196 -22.13 10.13 10.75
CA MET A 196 -21.09 10.50 9.78
C MET A 196 -21.67 11.14 8.53
N LEU A 197 -22.76 10.59 7.96
CA LEU A 197 -23.38 11.13 6.75
C LEU A 197 -24.00 12.52 6.97
N LYS A 198 -24.48 12.83 8.18
CA LYS A 198 -24.98 14.17 8.54
C LYS A 198 -23.86 15.18 8.79
N ALA A 199 -22.76 14.74 9.42
CA ALA A 199 -21.73 15.62 9.98
C ALA A 199 -20.45 15.78 9.13
N GLY A 200 -20.45 15.28 7.88
CA GLY A 200 -19.25 15.27 7.03
C GLY A 200 -18.85 16.63 6.46
N LYS A 201 -17.64 17.07 6.77
CA LYS A 201 -17.02 18.24 6.13
C LYS A 201 -16.18 17.78 4.93
N ARG A 202 -16.58 18.21 3.74
CA ARG A 202 -15.86 17.90 2.49
C ARG A 202 -14.87 19.01 2.16
N ALA A 203 -13.66 18.62 1.79
CA ALA A 203 -12.60 19.51 1.34
C ALA A 203 -11.94 18.96 0.07
N ARG A 204 -11.35 19.84 -0.72
CA ARG A 204 -10.45 19.44 -1.81
C ARG A 204 -9.02 19.75 -1.37
N LEU A 205 -8.22 18.71 -1.12
CA LEU A 205 -6.85 18.83 -0.62
C LEU A 205 -5.89 18.16 -1.61
N ASN A 206 -4.88 18.90 -2.08
CA ASN A 206 -3.91 18.44 -3.08
C ASN A 206 -4.55 17.74 -4.31
N GLY A 207 -5.69 18.25 -4.79
CA GLY A 207 -6.43 17.67 -5.92
C GLY A 207 -7.41 16.55 -5.56
N HIS A 208 -7.35 15.99 -4.35
CA HIS A 208 -8.23 14.92 -3.87
C HIS A 208 -9.48 15.45 -3.17
N LYS A 209 -10.64 14.81 -3.39
CA LYS A 209 -11.87 15.01 -2.62
C LYS A 209 -11.76 14.22 -1.32
N ILE A 210 -11.75 14.92 -0.19
CA ILE A 210 -11.55 14.32 1.13
C ILE A 210 -12.71 14.71 2.03
N SER A 211 -13.16 13.76 2.87
CA SER A 211 -14.20 14.02 3.87
C SER A 211 -13.71 13.71 5.28
N PHE A 212 -13.90 14.65 6.19
CA PHE A 212 -13.58 14.51 7.62
C PHE A 212 -14.86 14.38 8.44
N HIS A 213 -14.86 13.44 9.37
CA HIS A 213 -16.01 13.14 10.23
C HIS A 213 -15.55 13.01 11.68
N LYS A 214 -15.97 13.96 12.53
CA LYS A 214 -15.69 13.95 13.97
C LYS A 214 -16.92 13.43 14.71
N ILE A 215 -16.81 12.26 15.34
CA ILE A 215 -17.96 11.56 15.94
C ILE A 215 -17.66 11.22 17.40
N SER A 216 -18.57 11.57 18.30
CA SER A 216 -18.49 11.10 19.68
C SER A 216 -19.19 9.75 19.82
N ILE A 217 -18.47 8.77 20.36
CA ILE A 217 -18.98 7.42 20.61
C ILE A 217 -19.20 7.20 22.12
N GLU A 218 -20.43 6.82 22.49
CA GLU A 218 -20.81 6.60 23.88
C GLU A 218 -20.34 5.23 24.41
N GLN A 219 -20.30 4.23 23.53
CA GLN A 219 -19.92 2.85 23.81
C GLN A 219 -18.84 2.40 22.84
N HIS A 220 -18.13 1.31 23.18
CA HIS A 220 -17.18 0.71 22.26
C HIS A 220 -17.92 0.13 21.05
N VAL A 221 -17.63 0.64 19.86
CA VAL A 221 -18.18 0.15 18.59
C VAL A 221 -17.12 -0.70 17.91
N ASN A 222 -17.44 -1.96 17.67
CA ASN A 222 -16.57 -2.86 16.91
C ASN A 222 -16.58 -2.47 15.43
N SER A 223 -15.42 -2.62 14.77
CA SER A 223 -15.28 -2.50 13.32
C SER A 223 -15.65 -1.13 12.73
N LEU A 224 -15.30 -0.03 13.42
CA LEU A 224 -15.45 1.34 12.89
C LEU A 224 -14.82 1.54 11.50
N SER A 225 -13.79 0.75 11.15
CA SER A 225 -13.14 0.83 9.85
C SER A 225 -14.05 0.43 8.68
N VAL A 226 -15.04 -0.44 8.92
CA VAL A 226 -16.09 -0.80 7.95
C VAL A 226 -17.03 0.40 7.74
N VAL A 227 -17.41 1.07 8.83
CA VAL A 227 -18.28 2.26 8.78
C VAL A 227 -17.61 3.39 7.99
N VAL A 228 -16.33 3.64 8.25
CA VAL A 228 -15.55 4.64 7.51
C VAL A 228 -15.45 4.27 6.03
N HIS A 229 -15.21 3.00 5.69
CA HIS A 229 -15.21 2.54 4.30
C HIS A 229 -16.57 2.77 3.61
N MET A 230 -17.68 2.38 4.25
CA MET A 230 -19.03 2.63 3.71
C MET A 230 -19.31 4.11 3.49
N CYS A 231 -18.90 4.95 4.43
CA CYS A 231 -19.06 6.39 4.32
C CYS A 231 -18.35 6.93 3.07
N ARG A 232 -17.14 6.45 2.77
CA ARG A 232 -16.41 6.80 1.52
C ARG A 232 -17.22 6.47 0.27
N GLU A 233 -17.73 5.24 0.20
CA GLU A 233 -18.48 4.74 -0.96
C GLU A 233 -19.75 5.56 -1.19
N ILE A 234 -20.52 5.84 -0.13
CA ILE A 234 -21.75 6.63 -0.21
C ILE A 234 -21.45 8.08 -0.61
N LEU A 235 -20.39 8.68 -0.08
CA LEU A 235 -20.04 10.07 -0.35
C LEU A 235 -19.32 10.27 -1.70
N ASN A 236 -18.81 9.19 -2.30
CA ASN A 236 -18.03 9.20 -3.53
C ASN A 236 -16.84 10.19 -3.48
N VAL A 237 -15.98 9.99 -2.47
CA VAL A 237 -14.77 10.79 -2.21
C VAL A 237 -13.51 9.94 -2.32
N ASP A 238 -12.38 10.56 -2.68
CA ASP A 238 -11.09 9.88 -2.88
C ASP A 238 -10.51 9.36 -1.55
N ALA A 239 -10.82 10.06 -0.45
CA ALA A 239 -10.46 9.64 0.89
C ALA A 239 -11.47 10.11 1.95
N VAL A 240 -11.54 9.36 3.04
CA VAL A 240 -12.34 9.73 4.21
C VAL A 240 -11.56 9.44 5.50
N PHE A 241 -11.71 10.34 6.47
CA PHE A 241 -11.12 10.22 7.80
C PHE A 241 -12.21 10.30 8.87
N GLY A 242 -12.35 9.22 9.65
CA GLY A 242 -13.18 9.20 10.85
C GLY A 242 -12.33 9.47 12.09
N ILE A 243 -12.69 10.50 12.85
CA ILE A 243 -12.05 10.93 14.09
C ILE A 243 -13.04 10.69 15.23
N PHE A 244 -12.84 9.62 15.99
CA PHE A 244 -13.79 9.14 16.99
C PHE A 244 -13.31 9.44 18.41
N THR A 245 -14.17 10.05 19.23
CA THR A 245 -13.86 10.37 20.64
C THR A 245 -14.76 9.63 21.61
N GLY A 246 -14.18 9.09 22.68
CA GLY A 246 -14.95 8.48 23.77
C GLY A 246 -15.33 9.47 24.87
N LYS A 247 -16.55 9.39 25.42
CA LYS A 247 -17.00 10.29 26.52
C LYS A 247 -16.22 10.14 27.84
N LYS A 248 -15.63 8.96 28.11
CA LYS A 248 -14.98 8.64 29.41
C LYS A 248 -13.46 8.51 29.36
N ARG A 249 -12.86 8.60 28.17
CA ARG A 249 -11.43 8.39 27.97
C ARG A 249 -11.00 9.42 26.95
N GLY A 250 -10.01 10.25 27.28
CA GLY A 250 -9.38 11.20 26.35
C GLY A 250 -8.62 10.52 25.21
N LYS A 251 -9.13 9.41 24.67
CA LYS A 251 -8.56 8.69 23.55
C LYS A 251 -9.31 9.09 22.29
N VAL A 252 -8.57 9.42 21.25
CA VAL A 252 -9.08 9.70 19.92
C VAL A 252 -8.64 8.58 18.99
N ILE A 253 -9.60 7.92 18.35
CA ILE A 253 -9.32 6.91 17.34
C ILE A 253 -9.45 7.58 15.98
N VAL A 254 -8.41 7.51 15.18
CA VAL A 254 -8.39 8.03 13.81
C VAL A 254 -8.38 6.83 12.86
N ILE A 255 -9.26 6.84 11.87
CA ILE A 255 -9.29 5.82 10.82
C ILE A 255 -9.38 6.51 9.47
N GLY A 256 -8.47 6.17 8.56
CA GLY A 256 -8.47 6.65 7.18
C GLY A 256 -8.75 5.53 6.19
N ARG A 257 -9.46 5.84 5.10
CA ARG A 257 -9.65 4.97 3.94
C ARG A 257 -9.52 5.79 2.66
N SER A 258 -8.82 5.25 1.66
CA SER A 258 -8.68 5.85 0.34
C SER A 258 -8.80 4.79 -0.76
N ASN A 259 -9.21 5.22 -1.95
CA ASN A 259 -9.23 4.43 -3.19
C ASN A 259 -8.32 5.04 -4.27
N THR A 260 -7.48 6.02 -3.93
CA THR A 260 -6.55 6.66 -4.87
C THR A 260 -5.11 6.34 -4.52
N GLU A 261 -4.28 6.09 -5.53
CA GLU A 261 -2.85 5.82 -5.37
C GLU A 261 -2.06 7.08 -4.99
N GLY A 262 -2.61 8.27 -5.25
CA GLY A 262 -1.97 9.55 -4.91
C GLY A 262 -1.97 9.89 -3.41
N LEU A 263 -2.68 9.11 -2.59
CA LEU A 263 -2.81 9.36 -1.15
C LEU A 263 -2.52 8.10 -0.32
N ASN A 264 -1.34 8.06 0.29
CA ASN A 264 -0.95 6.94 1.15
C ASN A 264 -1.45 7.14 2.59
N ILE A 265 -2.59 6.52 2.91
CA ILE A 265 -3.19 6.58 4.25
C ILE A 265 -2.25 6.01 5.31
N GLY A 266 -1.54 4.91 5.01
CA GLY A 266 -0.60 4.30 5.94
C GLY A 266 0.50 5.25 6.39
N THR A 267 1.03 6.07 5.49
CA THR A 267 2.05 7.09 5.81
C THR A 267 1.47 8.19 6.71
N ILE A 268 0.28 8.70 6.39
CA ILE A 268 -0.41 9.70 7.22
C ILE A 268 -0.63 9.16 8.64
N MET A 269 -1.09 7.91 8.76
CA MET A 269 -1.36 7.29 10.06
C MET A 269 -0.07 7.04 10.85
N ARG A 270 1.05 6.67 10.21
CA ARG A 270 2.35 6.56 10.88
C ARG A 270 2.82 7.89 11.47
N SER A 271 2.63 9.00 10.77
CA SER A 271 2.94 10.34 11.29
C SER A 271 2.13 10.71 12.54
N LEU A 272 0.94 10.12 12.70
CA LEU A 272 0.10 10.25 13.89
C LEU A 272 0.38 9.19 14.98
N GLY A 273 1.47 8.41 14.85
CA GLY A 273 1.80 7.33 15.79
C GLY A 273 0.97 6.05 15.61
N GLY A 274 0.32 5.90 14.46
CA GLY A 274 -0.46 4.73 14.07
C GLY A 274 0.25 3.84 13.03
N GLY A 275 -0.54 3.19 12.17
CA GLY A 275 -0.04 2.33 11.12
C GLY A 275 -1.08 1.98 10.06
N GLY A 276 -0.65 1.24 9.04
CA GLY A 276 -1.49 0.81 7.93
C GLY A 276 -0.74 0.66 6.60
N HIS A 277 -1.53 0.57 5.53
CA HIS A 277 -1.10 0.38 4.15
C HIS A 277 -1.67 1.52 3.27
N PRO A 278 -1.30 1.64 1.97
CA PRO A 278 -1.68 2.79 1.15
C PRO A 278 -3.17 3.13 1.14
N GLY A 279 -4.06 2.14 1.02
CA GLY A 279 -5.52 2.38 0.99
C GLY A 279 -6.20 2.51 2.36
N ALA A 280 -5.50 2.27 3.48
CA ALA A 280 -6.13 2.18 4.78
C ALA A 280 -5.16 2.25 5.97
N GLY A 281 -5.61 2.87 7.07
CA GLY A 281 -4.85 2.85 8.31
C GLY A 281 -5.61 3.43 9.49
N SER A 282 -4.98 3.33 10.66
CA SER A 282 -5.55 3.84 11.91
C SER A 282 -4.47 4.33 12.87
N ALA A 283 -4.81 5.32 13.70
CA ALA A 283 -3.97 5.82 14.79
C ALA A 283 -4.80 5.98 16.08
N LEU A 284 -4.13 5.83 17.23
CA LEU A 284 -4.73 6.04 18.55
C LEU A 284 -3.97 7.15 19.26
N LEU A 285 -4.64 8.27 19.51
CA LEU A 285 -4.07 9.46 20.14
C LEU A 285 -4.62 9.63 21.55
N ASN A 286 -3.82 10.18 22.46
CA ASN A 286 -4.21 10.47 23.85
C ASN A 286 -4.25 11.99 24.09
N PHE A 287 -5.33 12.47 24.67
CA PHE A 287 -5.60 13.84 25.10
C PHE A 287 -5.47 14.90 23.98
N VAL A 288 -5.88 14.55 22.76
CA VAL A 288 -5.83 15.47 21.61
C VAL A 288 -7.23 15.95 21.24
N ASN A 289 -7.36 17.23 20.88
CA ASN A 289 -8.59 17.80 20.33
C ASN A 289 -8.86 17.24 18.91
N PRO A 290 -10.05 16.70 18.60
CA PRO A 290 -10.43 16.26 17.26
C PRO A 290 -10.20 17.29 16.15
N ASP A 291 -10.38 18.58 16.42
CA ASP A 291 -10.12 19.65 15.46
C ASP A 291 -8.64 19.75 15.10
N ALA A 292 -7.76 19.65 16.11
CA ALA A 292 -6.31 19.61 15.88
C ALA A 292 -5.88 18.37 15.10
N VAL A 293 -6.56 17.23 15.28
CA VAL A 293 -6.32 16.01 14.50
C VAL A 293 -6.71 16.22 13.02
N GLU A 294 -7.86 16.84 12.76
CA GLU A 294 -8.28 17.21 11.40
C GLU A 294 -7.25 18.14 10.74
N GLU A 295 -6.76 19.14 11.47
CA GLU A 295 -5.72 20.06 11.01
C GLU A 295 -4.41 19.33 10.71
N MET A 296 -3.90 18.49 11.63
CA MET A 296 -2.70 17.68 11.39
C MET A 296 -2.82 16.79 10.16
N ILE A 297 -3.96 16.12 9.97
CA ILE A 297 -4.19 15.29 8.78
C ILE A 297 -4.24 16.17 7.54
N THR A 298 -4.92 17.31 7.60
CA THR A 298 -4.99 18.28 6.49
C THR A 298 -3.59 18.75 6.11
N GLU A 299 -2.75 19.10 7.08
CA GLU A 299 -1.35 19.47 6.88
C GLU A 299 -0.52 18.33 6.29
N LEU A 300 -0.70 17.09 6.74
CA LEU A 300 0.00 15.93 6.17
C LEU A 300 -0.41 15.64 4.71
N ILE A 301 -1.66 15.93 4.36
CA ILE A 301 -2.18 15.73 3.00
C ILE A 301 -1.77 16.87 2.07
N MET A 302 -1.88 18.11 2.57
CA MET A 302 -1.42 19.31 1.86
C MET A 302 0.12 19.34 1.78
N GLY A 303 0.77 18.70 2.76
CA GLY A 303 2.19 18.68 2.98
C GLY A 303 2.74 17.26 3.01
N ASN A 304 2.90 16.68 1.81
CA ASN A 304 4.10 15.91 1.50
C ASN A 304 5.35 16.82 1.53
N GLN A 305 5.48 17.60 2.60
CA GLN A 305 6.66 18.28 3.08
C GLN A 305 7.05 17.54 4.37
N GLN A 306 7.67 16.36 4.25
CA GLN A 306 8.81 16.12 5.13
C GLN A 306 9.68 17.35 4.96
N ALA A 307 9.87 18.17 6.01
CA ALA A 307 10.65 19.41 6.04
C ALA A 307 11.24 19.73 4.66
N SER A 308 10.47 20.43 3.81
CA SER A 308 10.71 20.38 2.37
C SER A 308 12.14 20.80 2.11
N VAL A 309 12.98 19.87 1.69
CA VAL A 309 14.29 20.21 1.14
C VAL A 309 14.00 21.17 0.00
N GLN A 310 14.34 22.43 0.18
CA GLN A 310 14.20 23.47 -0.82
C GLN A 310 15.44 23.46 -1.72
N ILE A 311 15.38 24.14 -2.86
CA ILE A 311 16.58 24.34 -3.67
C ILE A 311 17.68 25.03 -2.87
N SER A 312 17.35 25.90 -1.92
CA SER A 312 18.33 26.49 -0.99
C SER A 312 19.10 25.48 -0.15
N ASP A 313 18.53 24.31 0.12
CA ASP A 313 19.15 23.26 0.92
C ASP A 313 20.06 22.33 0.08
N LEU A 314 19.86 22.32 -1.25
CA LEU A 314 20.64 21.50 -2.19
C LEU A 314 21.67 22.31 -2.99
N MET A 315 21.46 23.62 -3.14
CA MET A 315 22.28 24.44 -4.03
C MET A 315 23.71 24.57 -3.51
N SER A 316 24.66 24.63 -4.44
CA SER A 316 26.02 25.02 -4.14
C SER A 316 26.17 26.54 -4.13
N PHE A 317 26.81 27.08 -3.08
CA PHE A 317 27.21 28.47 -2.93
C PHE A 317 28.60 28.56 -2.28
N PRO A 318 29.43 29.59 -2.59
CA PRO A 318 29.21 30.65 -3.58
C PRO A 318 29.32 30.17 -5.03
N VAL A 319 28.58 30.81 -5.94
CA VAL A 319 28.56 30.42 -7.36
C VAL A 319 29.75 31.01 -8.10
N PHE A 320 30.60 30.14 -8.65
CA PHE A 320 31.62 30.57 -9.60
C PHE A 320 30.96 31.04 -10.90
N SER A 321 31.22 32.29 -11.27
CA SER A 321 30.69 32.94 -12.46
C SER A 321 31.78 33.73 -13.18
N VAL A 322 31.53 34.08 -14.44
CA VAL A 322 32.41 34.93 -15.26
C VAL A 322 31.66 36.16 -15.74
N THR A 323 32.35 37.23 -16.09
CA THR A 323 31.70 38.44 -16.61
C THR A 323 31.43 38.34 -18.10
N SER A 324 30.48 39.13 -18.62
CA SER A 324 30.13 39.11 -20.05
C SER A 324 31.30 39.49 -20.99
N ASP A 325 32.30 40.19 -20.46
CA ASP A 325 33.51 40.60 -21.16
C ASP A 325 34.70 39.63 -20.99
N THR A 326 34.60 38.61 -20.12
CA THR A 326 35.67 37.62 -19.95
C THR A 326 36.01 36.94 -21.29
N PRO A 327 37.29 36.93 -21.71
CA PRO A 327 37.71 36.27 -22.95
C PRO A 327 37.46 34.76 -22.93
N MET A 328 37.03 34.19 -24.06
CA MET A 328 36.77 32.74 -24.17
C MET A 328 37.97 31.87 -23.76
N GLN A 329 39.20 32.31 -24.03
CA GLN A 329 40.41 31.61 -23.58
C GLN A 329 40.45 31.44 -22.06
N GLU A 330 40.24 32.52 -21.33
CA GLU A 330 40.25 32.55 -19.87
C GLU A 330 39.11 31.70 -19.30
N VAL A 331 37.90 31.78 -19.90
CA VAL A 331 36.79 30.88 -19.53
C VAL A 331 37.20 29.40 -19.68
N GLY A 332 37.93 29.05 -20.74
CA GLY A 332 38.41 27.68 -20.98
C GLY A 332 39.49 27.23 -19.99
N GLU A 333 40.34 28.15 -19.52
CA GLU A 333 41.32 27.91 -18.45
C GLU A 333 40.60 27.70 -17.11
N LEU A 334 39.66 28.58 -16.75
CA LEU A 334 38.85 28.48 -15.53
C LEU A 334 38.02 27.19 -15.47
N LEU A 335 37.44 26.76 -16.59
CA LEU A 335 36.68 25.50 -16.65
C LEU A 335 37.56 24.29 -16.35
N ARG A 336 38.82 24.29 -16.80
CA ARG A 336 39.78 23.22 -16.51
C ARG A 336 40.28 23.28 -15.07
N GLU A 337 40.66 24.46 -14.61
CA GLU A 337 41.18 24.68 -13.26
C GLU A 337 40.16 24.29 -12.19
N LYS A 338 38.89 24.71 -12.36
CA LYS A 338 37.83 24.44 -11.38
C LYS A 338 37.13 23.10 -11.57
N GLY A 339 37.50 22.31 -12.58
CA GLY A 339 36.81 21.06 -12.93
C GLY A 339 35.35 21.26 -13.35
N CYS A 340 34.92 22.50 -13.63
CA CYS A 340 33.56 22.83 -13.98
C CYS A 340 33.29 22.58 -15.47
N THR A 341 32.05 22.29 -15.80
CA THR A 341 31.64 21.98 -17.19
C THR A 341 30.91 23.14 -17.88
N GLY A 342 30.80 24.27 -17.19
CA GLY A 342 30.14 25.51 -17.61
C GLY A 342 30.00 26.49 -16.43
N PHE A 343 29.78 27.76 -16.72
CA PHE A 343 29.59 28.83 -15.75
C PHE A 343 28.38 29.70 -16.08
N PRO A 344 27.68 30.22 -15.07
CA PRO A 344 26.84 31.40 -15.23
C PRO A 344 27.69 32.60 -15.68
N VAL A 345 27.13 33.42 -16.57
CA VAL A 345 27.70 34.69 -17.01
C VAL A 345 26.92 35.81 -16.34
N VAL A 346 27.61 36.70 -15.65
CA VAL A 346 27.00 37.77 -14.85
C VAL A 346 27.51 39.15 -15.24
N ASP A 347 26.67 40.16 -15.07
CA ASP A 347 27.07 41.58 -15.05
C ASP A 347 26.77 42.12 -13.64
N GLY A 348 27.82 42.25 -12.83
CA GLY A 348 27.66 42.41 -11.37
C GLY A 348 27.06 41.13 -10.77
N ASP A 349 25.95 41.26 -10.04
CA ASP A 349 25.23 40.12 -9.45
C ASP A 349 24.15 39.53 -10.38
N ARG A 350 23.89 40.18 -11.52
CA ARG A 350 22.78 39.83 -12.41
C ARG A 350 23.19 38.78 -13.41
N LEU A 351 22.39 37.72 -13.51
CA LEU A 351 22.57 36.68 -14.51
C LEU A 351 22.21 37.20 -15.91
N VAL A 352 23.17 37.19 -16.84
CA VAL A 352 22.99 37.66 -18.22
C VAL A 352 23.17 36.56 -19.27
N GLY A 353 23.65 35.39 -18.86
CA GLY A 353 23.74 34.22 -19.72
C GLY A 353 24.36 33.00 -19.04
N VAL A 354 24.55 31.92 -19.79
CA VAL A 354 25.30 30.74 -19.36
C VAL A 354 26.25 30.31 -20.47
N ILE A 355 27.47 29.92 -20.10
CA ILE A 355 28.46 29.34 -21.01
C ILE A 355 28.79 27.91 -20.58
N SER A 356 28.86 26.99 -21.53
CA SER A 356 29.22 25.59 -21.29
C SER A 356 30.40 25.15 -22.15
N ARG A 357 31.05 24.04 -21.78
CA ARG A 357 32.09 23.42 -22.64
C ARG A 357 31.61 23.13 -24.07
N ARG A 358 30.31 22.93 -24.28
CA ARG A 358 29.74 22.69 -25.61
C ARG A 358 29.80 23.92 -26.50
N ASP A 359 29.75 25.12 -25.92
CA ASP A 359 29.76 26.39 -26.67
C ASP A 359 31.12 26.70 -27.28
N PHE A 360 32.21 26.12 -26.75
CA PHE A 360 33.54 26.22 -27.35
C PHE A 360 33.61 25.59 -28.75
N ARG A 361 32.69 24.67 -29.10
CA ARG A 361 32.58 24.14 -30.48
C ARG A 361 32.21 25.21 -31.50
N LYS A 362 31.66 26.36 -31.07
CA LYS A 362 31.32 27.48 -31.95
C LYS A 362 32.56 28.28 -32.38
N ILE A 363 33.71 28.07 -31.73
CA ILE A 363 34.98 28.73 -32.06
C ILE A 363 35.60 28.06 -33.30
N ARG A 364 35.65 28.80 -34.42
CA ARG A 364 36.18 28.30 -35.71
C ARG A 364 37.58 28.82 -36.08
N LYS A 365 38.03 29.91 -35.46
CA LYS A 365 39.33 30.56 -35.73
C LYS A 365 40.04 30.86 -34.41
N ALA A 366 41.37 30.74 -34.37
CA ALA A 366 42.17 31.01 -33.18
C ALA A 366 42.01 32.45 -32.65
N SER A 367 41.72 33.42 -33.53
CA SER A 367 41.44 34.82 -33.15
C SER A 367 40.19 34.98 -32.29
N ALA A 368 39.24 34.05 -32.36
CA ALA A 368 38.00 34.09 -31.58
C ALA A 368 38.19 33.67 -30.11
N ASN A 369 39.37 33.18 -29.73
CA ASN A 369 39.72 32.92 -28.32
C ASN A 369 39.80 34.21 -27.49
N LYS A 370 40.11 35.35 -28.14
CA LYS A 370 40.14 36.68 -27.50
C LYS A 370 38.77 37.36 -27.44
N ALA A 371 37.76 36.79 -28.11
CA ALA A 371 36.43 37.38 -28.11
C ALA A 371 35.74 37.16 -26.74
N PRO A 372 34.91 38.11 -26.30
CA PRO A 372 34.23 38.05 -25.01
C PRO A 372 33.17 36.96 -24.99
N VAL A 373 32.92 36.36 -23.82
CA VAL A 373 31.97 35.25 -23.65
C VAL A 373 30.55 35.61 -24.09
N LYS A 374 30.15 36.88 -24.01
CA LYS A 374 28.84 37.38 -24.48
C LYS A 374 28.54 37.12 -25.96
N ALA A 375 29.57 36.85 -26.77
CA ALA A 375 29.43 36.49 -28.17
C ALA A 375 29.02 35.01 -28.39
N PHE A 376 29.19 34.16 -27.37
CA PHE A 376 28.98 32.70 -27.49
C PHE A 376 27.97 32.12 -26.49
N MET A 377 27.73 32.82 -25.38
CA MET A 377 26.83 32.39 -24.31
C MET A 377 25.38 32.20 -24.76
N ALA A 378 24.68 31.30 -24.10
CA ALA A 378 23.23 31.21 -24.20
C ALA A 378 22.58 32.33 -23.37
N ARG A 379 21.60 33.03 -23.96
CA ARG A 379 20.88 34.16 -23.32
C ARG A 379 19.55 33.74 -22.71
N GLU A 380 18.90 32.74 -23.29
CA GLU A 380 17.68 32.14 -22.72
C GLU A 380 18.08 31.13 -21.65
N VAL A 381 18.20 31.61 -20.42
CA VAL A 381 18.62 30.79 -19.29
C VAL A 381 17.39 30.38 -18.48
N GLN A 382 17.22 29.07 -18.32
CA GLN A 382 16.25 28.54 -17.36
C GLN A 382 16.82 28.69 -15.95
N THR A 383 16.05 29.31 -15.06
CA THR A 383 16.43 29.58 -13.67
C THR A 383 15.40 28.98 -12.73
N ILE A 384 15.77 28.85 -11.45
CA ILE A 384 14.88 28.37 -10.41
C ILE A 384 14.96 29.26 -9.16
N ARG A 385 13.90 29.31 -8.36
CA ARG A 385 13.87 30.06 -7.10
C ARG A 385 14.46 29.23 -5.95
N PRO A 386 15.04 29.86 -4.91
CA PRO A 386 15.57 29.13 -3.76
C PRO A 386 14.50 28.31 -3.03
N GLY A 387 13.29 28.84 -2.88
CA GLY A 387 12.17 28.13 -2.24
C GLY A 387 11.46 27.08 -3.11
N SER A 388 11.93 26.83 -4.34
CA SER A 388 11.37 25.78 -5.21
C SER A 388 11.70 24.37 -4.70
N SER A 389 11.04 23.36 -5.25
CA SER A 389 11.27 21.95 -4.88
C SER A 389 12.32 21.26 -5.76
N PRO A 390 13.01 20.21 -5.27
CA PRO A 390 13.91 19.37 -6.08
C PRO A 390 13.20 18.71 -7.27
N MET A 391 11.92 18.35 -7.10
CA MET A 391 11.07 17.84 -8.17
C MET A 391 10.85 18.86 -9.29
N GLU A 392 10.68 20.13 -8.94
CA GLU A 392 10.57 21.21 -9.92
C GLU A 392 11.88 21.39 -10.70
N ALA A 393 13.04 21.37 -10.01
CA ALA A 393 14.35 21.37 -10.66
C ALA A 393 14.50 20.20 -11.65
N ALA A 394 14.17 18.97 -11.23
CA ALA A 394 14.24 17.78 -12.08
C ALA A 394 13.37 17.93 -13.33
N ARG A 395 12.14 18.43 -13.18
CA ARG A 395 11.22 18.65 -14.31
C ARG A 395 11.76 19.66 -15.31
N ILE A 396 12.31 20.79 -14.84
CA ILE A 396 12.91 21.80 -15.73
C ILE A 396 14.13 21.20 -16.43
N MET A 397 14.99 20.48 -15.70
CA MET A 397 16.18 19.83 -16.28
C MET A 397 15.85 18.82 -17.36
N VAL A 398 14.81 17.99 -17.17
CA VAL A 398 14.34 17.01 -18.16
C VAL A 398 13.69 17.72 -19.35
N ARG A 399 12.77 18.65 -19.09
CA ARG A 399 12.00 19.35 -20.13
C ARG A 399 12.90 20.13 -21.09
N HIS A 400 13.96 20.76 -20.58
CA HIS A 400 14.86 21.61 -21.37
C HIS A 400 16.18 20.92 -21.74
N ASP A 401 16.35 19.63 -21.40
CA ASP A 401 17.60 18.86 -21.55
C ASP A 401 18.85 19.60 -21.02
N ILE A 402 18.76 20.12 -19.81
CA ILE A 402 19.84 20.85 -19.13
C ILE A 402 20.29 20.11 -17.88
N GLY A 403 21.59 20.21 -17.57
CA GLY A 403 22.22 19.52 -16.44
C GLY A 403 22.44 20.40 -15.21
N ARG A 404 22.11 21.70 -15.28
CA ARG A 404 22.31 22.68 -14.22
C ARG A 404 21.27 23.78 -14.30
N LEU A 405 20.91 24.34 -13.15
CA LEU A 405 20.00 25.47 -13.03
C LEU A 405 20.61 26.53 -12.11
N PRO A 406 20.84 27.76 -12.60
CA PRO A 406 21.11 28.89 -11.73
C PRO A 406 19.92 29.16 -10.81
N VAL A 407 20.21 29.34 -9.52
CA VAL A 407 19.24 29.73 -8.50
C VAL A 407 19.26 31.25 -8.40
N VAL A 408 18.10 31.88 -8.67
CA VAL A 408 17.97 33.32 -8.78
C VAL A 408 16.90 33.84 -7.82
N GLU A 409 17.25 34.88 -7.06
CA GLU A 409 16.36 35.62 -6.17
C GLU A 409 16.53 37.12 -6.43
N ASP A 410 15.43 37.85 -6.59
CA ASP A 410 15.42 39.29 -6.91
C ASP A 410 16.32 39.69 -8.10
N GLY A 411 16.43 38.81 -9.10
CA GLY A 411 17.24 39.01 -10.30
C GLY A 411 18.75 38.82 -10.09
N LYS A 412 19.18 38.39 -8.90
CA LYS A 412 20.56 38.06 -8.56
C LYS A 412 20.77 36.55 -8.50
N ILE A 413 21.93 36.09 -8.97
CA ILE A 413 22.31 34.68 -8.80
C ILE A 413 22.81 34.45 -7.38
N ILE A 414 22.20 33.50 -6.67
CA ILE A 414 22.53 33.18 -5.27
C ILE A 414 23.07 31.75 -5.10
N GLY A 415 22.83 30.88 -6.08
CA GLY A 415 23.22 29.47 -6.02
C GLY A 415 23.20 28.80 -7.39
N ILE A 416 23.66 27.55 -7.44
CA ILE A 416 23.48 26.68 -8.61
C ILE A 416 23.13 25.27 -8.13
N VAL A 417 22.17 24.63 -8.80
CA VAL A 417 21.82 23.23 -8.56
C VAL A 417 22.12 22.40 -9.81
N THR A 418 22.75 21.26 -9.63
CA THR A 418 23.09 20.33 -10.72
C THR A 418 22.16 19.13 -10.73
N ARG A 419 22.15 18.41 -11.86
CA ARG A 419 21.42 17.15 -11.99
C ARG A 419 21.85 16.14 -10.93
N SER A 420 23.13 16.08 -10.58
CA SER A 420 23.65 15.19 -9.55
C SER A 420 23.09 15.53 -8.17
N ASP A 421 23.06 16.82 -7.80
CA ASP A 421 22.49 17.28 -6.52
C ASP A 421 21.01 16.90 -6.40
N THR A 422 20.28 17.00 -7.51
CA THR A 422 18.86 16.62 -7.59
C THR A 422 18.68 15.10 -7.52
N MET A 423 19.58 14.31 -8.14
CA MET A 423 19.52 12.85 -8.12
C MET A 423 19.89 12.27 -6.76
N LEU A 424 20.91 12.82 -6.08
CA LEU A 424 21.30 12.41 -4.73
C LEU A 424 20.12 12.52 -3.77
N TYR A 425 19.39 13.64 -3.81
CA TYR A 425 18.15 13.81 -3.05
C TYR A 425 17.13 12.69 -3.30
N PHE A 426 16.96 12.23 -4.55
CA PHE A 426 16.02 11.13 -4.84
C PHE A 426 16.54 9.75 -4.44
N TYR A 427 17.86 9.52 -4.46
CA TYR A 427 18.45 8.28 -3.97
C TYR A 427 18.32 8.15 -2.45
N ASP A 428 18.49 9.25 -1.71
CA ASP A 428 18.35 9.27 -0.24
C ASP A 428 16.90 9.03 0.23
N LEU A 429 15.92 9.12 -0.68
CA LEU A 429 14.51 8.80 -0.42
C LEU A 429 14.15 7.34 -0.67
N LEU A 430 15.04 6.56 -1.30
CA LEU A 430 14.83 5.13 -1.48
C LEU A 430 15.16 4.42 -0.16
N PRO A 431 14.30 3.51 0.32
CA PRO A 431 14.65 2.69 1.48
C PRO A 431 15.83 1.78 1.14
N ASP A 432 16.70 1.55 2.13
CA ASP A 432 17.85 0.62 2.04
C ASP A 432 17.46 -0.78 1.54
#